data_AF-F4RUF1-F1
#
_entry.id   AF-F4RUF1-F1
#
_cell.length_a   1.000
_cell.length_b   1.000
_cell.length_c   1.000
_cell.angle_alpha   90.00
_cell.angle_beta   90.00
_cell.angle_gamma   90.00
#
_symmetry.space_group_name_H-M   'P 1'
#
loop_
_entity.id
_entity.type
_entity.pdbx_description
1 polymer ?
#
loop_
_entity_poly.entity_id
_entity_poly.type
_entity_poly.pdbx_seq_one_letter_code
_entity_poly.pdbx_strand_id
1 'polypeptide(L)'
;MLPEYVLEGVIEFYSSIPRHAPATLLQSLAVIDKLLTFTPVFLTTPYLKNFHLKPKCIEILFYYNTQSIPGRPNGVLGDALNCHPMSLSCLILALMQIYVDIALILKVWNNQTHQIALKKESTTKSFIRFANLLMNNVTYLLDETL
;
A
#
# COMPACT_ATOMS: atom_id res chain seq x y z
N MET A 1 17.90 -9.07 16.65
CA MET A 1 17.34 -8.82 15.30
C MET A 1 16.08 -9.66 15.18
N LEU A 2 14.95 -9.06 14.78
CA LEU A 2 13.72 -9.82 14.54
C LEU A 2 13.95 -10.73 13.33
N PRO A 3 13.64 -12.03 13.40
CA PRO A 3 13.86 -12.92 12.28
C PRO A 3 12.88 -12.63 11.15
N GLU A 4 13.39 -12.49 9.92
CA GLU A 4 12.58 -12.14 8.74
C GLU A 4 11.49 -13.19 8.44
N TYR A 5 11.72 -14.46 8.78
CA TYR A 5 10.75 -15.55 8.61
C TYR A 5 9.46 -15.32 9.42
N VAL A 6 9.54 -14.64 10.57
CA VAL A 6 8.36 -14.34 11.38
C VAL A 6 7.46 -13.35 10.64
N LEU A 7 8.07 -12.36 10.00
CA LEU A 7 7.34 -11.36 9.22
C LEU A 7 6.73 -11.98 7.96
N GLU A 8 7.45 -12.89 7.30
CA GLU A 8 6.91 -13.62 6.15
C GLU A 8 5.67 -14.44 6.54
N GLY A 9 5.72 -15.15 7.67
CA GLY A 9 4.55 -15.90 8.17
C GLY A 9 3.36 -14.99 8.52
N VAL A 10 3.61 -13.82 9.10
CA VAL A 10 2.55 -12.83 9.40
C VAL A 10 1.94 -12.28 8.10
N ILE A 11 2.76 -11.92 7.13
CA ILE A 11 2.34 -11.42 5.82
C ILE A 11 1.52 -12.49 5.10
N GLU A 12 1.99 -13.74 5.06
CA GLU A 12 1.29 -14.85 4.42
C GLU A 12 -0.06 -15.15 5.07
N PHE A 13 -0.12 -15.10 6.41
CA PHE A 13 -1.36 -15.22 7.16
C PHE A 13 -2.36 -14.11 6.76
N TYR A 14 -1.94 -12.84 6.81
CA TYR A 14 -2.80 -11.71 6.44
C TYR A 14 -3.16 -11.69 4.94
N SER A 15 -2.33 -12.24 4.05
CA SER A 15 -2.67 -12.42 2.63
C SER A 15 -3.70 -13.53 2.41
N SER A 16 -3.78 -14.50 3.32
CA SER A 16 -4.67 -15.65 3.21
C SER A 16 -6.09 -15.38 3.74
N ILE A 17 -6.25 -14.52 4.75
CA ILE A 17 -7.56 -14.18 5.33
C ILE A 17 -8.59 -13.70 4.30
N PRO A 18 -8.32 -12.73 3.41
CA PRO A 18 -9.34 -12.23 2.51
C PRO A 18 -9.76 -13.28 1.48
N ARG A 19 -8.87 -14.21 1.12
CA ARG A 19 -9.17 -15.32 0.20
C ARG A 19 -10.11 -16.36 0.82
N HIS A 20 -10.02 -16.60 2.12
CA HIS A 20 -10.75 -17.69 2.78
C HIS A 20 -11.94 -17.21 3.64
N ALA A 21 -11.86 -16.02 4.24
CA ALA A 21 -12.87 -15.50 5.16
C ALA A 21 -12.88 -13.96 5.18
N PRO A 22 -13.40 -13.28 4.13
CA PRO A 22 -13.42 -11.82 4.07
C PRO A 22 -14.29 -11.17 5.16
N ALA A 23 -15.28 -11.88 5.69
CA ALA A 23 -16.22 -11.38 6.69
C ALA A 23 -15.60 -11.17 8.09
N THR A 24 -14.52 -11.88 8.43
CA THR A 24 -13.92 -11.85 9.78
C THR A 24 -13.23 -10.51 10.06
N LEU A 25 -12.72 -9.83 9.03
CA LEU A 25 -12.03 -8.55 9.19
C LEU A 25 -12.97 -7.36 9.32
N LEU A 26 -14.17 -7.47 8.73
CA LEU A 26 -15.25 -6.48 8.93
C LEU A 26 -15.66 -6.36 10.40
N GLN A 27 -15.45 -7.42 11.19
CA GLN A 27 -15.88 -7.48 12.59
C GLN A 27 -14.88 -6.85 13.56
N SER A 28 -13.64 -6.57 13.16
CA SER A 28 -12.59 -6.09 14.07
C SER A 28 -11.87 -4.83 13.57
N LEU A 29 -12.42 -3.68 13.93
CA LEU A 29 -11.82 -2.35 13.66
C LEU A 29 -10.40 -2.22 14.22
N ALA A 30 -10.11 -2.87 15.36
CA ALA A 30 -8.79 -2.86 16.00
C ALA A 30 -7.70 -3.56 15.16
N VAL A 31 -8.07 -4.56 14.34
CA VAL A 31 -7.13 -5.26 13.45
C VAL A 31 -6.79 -4.37 12.26
N ILE A 32 -7.78 -3.67 11.71
CA ILE A 32 -7.60 -2.72 10.60
C ILE A 32 -6.65 -1.59 11.02
N ASP A 33 -6.86 -1.01 12.21
CA ASP A 33 -6.03 0.08 12.73
C ASP A 33 -4.57 -0.34 12.96
N LYS A 34 -4.36 -1.55 13.52
CA LYS A 34 -3.03 -2.13 13.65
C LYS A 34 -2.37 -2.36 12.31
N LEU A 35 -3.09 -2.86 11.31
CA LEU A 35 -2.54 -3.14 9.98
C LEU A 35 -2.20 -1.84 9.22
N LEU A 36 -3.02 -0.80 9.37
CA LEU A 36 -2.81 0.54 8.80
C LEU A 36 -1.67 1.31 9.47
N THR A 37 -1.39 1.05 10.74
CA THR A 37 -0.25 1.64 11.44
C THR A 37 1.03 0.84 11.17
N PHE A 38 0.93 -0.49 11.17
CA PHE A 38 2.06 -1.40 10.98
C PHE A 38 2.67 -1.27 9.59
N THR A 39 1.85 -1.29 8.54
CA THR A 39 2.36 -1.27 7.15
C THR A 39 3.26 -0.07 6.85
N PRO A 40 2.86 1.21 7.02
CA PRO A 40 3.73 2.35 6.72
C PRO A 40 4.98 2.42 7.62
N VAL A 41 4.90 1.97 8.87
CA VAL A 41 6.08 1.88 9.76
C VAL A 41 7.08 0.86 9.20
N PHE A 42 6.63 -0.33 8.81
CA PHE A 42 7.51 -1.35 8.24
C PHE A 42 8.10 -0.94 6.88
N LEU A 43 7.32 -0.24 6.06
CA LEU A 43 7.77 0.26 4.76
C LEU A 43 8.88 1.32 4.91
N THR A 44 8.71 2.24 5.87
CA THR A 44 9.67 3.33 6.14
C THR A 44 10.89 2.89 6.95
N THR A 45 10.82 1.76 7.66
CA THR A 45 11.97 1.29 8.45
C THR A 45 13.12 0.79 7.57
N PRO A 46 14.39 1.10 7.95
CA PRO A 46 15.59 0.58 7.29
C PRO A 46 15.92 -0.87 7.72
N TYR A 47 15.17 -1.42 8.67
CA TYR A 47 15.47 -2.73 9.29
C TYR A 47 15.11 -3.93 8.41
N LEU A 48 14.26 -3.75 7.39
CA LEU A 48 13.95 -4.77 6.40
C LEU A 48 14.93 -4.68 5.23
N LYS A 49 15.95 -5.53 5.23
CA LYS A 49 16.90 -5.66 4.10
C LYS A 49 16.28 -6.42 2.93
N ASN A 50 15.34 -7.32 3.21
CA ASN A 50 14.70 -8.13 2.18
C ASN A 50 13.73 -7.29 1.33
N PHE A 51 14.14 -7.02 0.08
CA PHE A 51 13.41 -6.20 -0.88
C PHE A 51 12.01 -6.76 -1.21
N HIS A 52 11.81 -8.08 -1.08
CA HIS A 52 10.57 -8.74 -1.49
C HIS A 52 9.44 -8.68 -0.46
N LEU A 53 9.74 -8.41 0.81
CA LEU A 53 8.71 -8.38 1.86
C LEU A 53 7.90 -7.08 1.84
N LYS A 54 8.54 -5.95 1.49
CA LYS A 54 7.89 -4.64 1.43
C LYS A 54 6.74 -4.57 0.40
N PRO A 55 6.92 -5.04 -0.86
CA PRO A 55 5.84 -5.18 -1.83
C PRO A 55 4.67 -6.03 -1.33
N LYS A 56 4.94 -7.21 -0.75
CA LYS A 56 3.89 -8.12 -0.25
C LYS A 56 3.00 -7.45 0.82
N CYS A 57 3.57 -6.61 1.68
CA CYS A 57 2.77 -5.83 2.65
C CYS A 57 1.79 -4.85 1.97
N ILE A 58 2.21 -4.20 0.89
CA ILE A 58 1.35 -3.28 0.12
C ILE A 58 0.30 -4.07 -0.65
N GLU A 59 0.66 -5.22 -1.20
CA GLU A 59 -0.26 -6.11 -1.90
C GLU A 59 -1.42 -6.54 -0.99
N ILE A 60 -1.13 -6.82 0.30
CA ILE A 60 -2.16 -7.09 1.31
C ILE A 60 -3.13 -5.91 1.44
N LEU A 61 -2.63 -4.68 1.58
CA LEU A 61 -3.47 -3.48 1.62
C LEU A 61 -4.31 -3.33 0.35
N PHE A 62 -3.72 -3.61 -0.81
CA PHE A 62 -4.41 -3.54 -2.10
C PHE A 62 -5.51 -4.59 -2.23
N TYR A 63 -5.24 -5.83 -1.83
CA TYR A 63 -6.20 -6.93 -1.90
C TYR A 63 -7.42 -6.62 -1.02
N TYR A 64 -7.20 -6.10 0.19
CA TYR A 64 -8.29 -5.67 1.08
C TYR A 64 -9.07 -4.45 0.57
N ASN A 65 -8.44 -3.57 -0.19
CA ASN A 65 -9.10 -2.44 -0.85
C ASN A 65 -9.81 -2.84 -2.16
N THR A 66 -9.51 -4.01 -2.72
CA THR A 66 -10.05 -4.48 -4.02
C THR A 66 -11.23 -5.43 -3.87
N GLN A 67 -11.40 -6.05 -2.71
CA GLN A 67 -12.61 -6.80 -2.41
C GLN A 67 -13.81 -5.86 -2.31
N SER A 68 -14.49 -5.70 -3.45
CA SER A 68 -15.76 -5.00 -3.55
C SER A 68 -16.83 -5.81 -2.81
N ILE A 69 -17.29 -5.28 -1.68
CA ILE A 69 -18.45 -5.80 -0.99
C ILE A 69 -19.68 -5.15 -1.64
N PRO A 70 -20.76 -5.90 -1.90
CA PRO A 70 -22.02 -5.31 -2.37
C PRO A 70 -22.44 -4.15 -1.44
N GLY A 71 -22.47 -2.92 -1.96
CA GLY A 71 -22.82 -1.71 -1.21
C GLY A 71 -21.65 -0.86 -0.69
N ARG A 72 -20.38 -1.30 -0.83
CA ARG A 72 -19.19 -0.47 -0.56
C ARG A 72 -18.22 -0.47 -1.75
N PRO A 73 -18.28 0.55 -2.64
CA PRO A 73 -17.37 0.64 -3.78
C PRO A 73 -15.90 0.85 -3.36
N ASN A 74 -15.65 1.35 -2.15
CA ASN A 74 -14.31 1.56 -1.58
C ASN A 74 -13.81 0.37 -0.73
N GLY A 75 -14.49 -0.78 -0.76
CA GLY A 75 -14.09 -1.98 0.00
C GLY A 75 -14.17 -1.81 1.53
N VAL A 76 -13.52 -2.72 2.26
CA VAL A 76 -13.46 -2.70 3.74
C VAL A 76 -12.50 -1.65 4.26
N LEU A 77 -11.36 -1.52 3.57
CA LEU A 77 -10.22 -0.76 4.04
C LEU A 77 -10.18 0.67 3.48
N GLY A 78 -10.90 0.98 2.40
CA GLY A 78 -10.83 2.28 1.73
C GLY A 78 -11.27 3.44 2.63
N ASP A 79 -12.35 3.26 3.40
CA ASP A 79 -12.82 4.29 4.35
C ASP A 79 -11.78 4.50 5.47
N ALA A 80 -11.21 3.42 6.01
CA ALA A 80 -10.21 3.47 7.06
C ALA A 80 -8.87 4.09 6.56
N LEU A 81 -8.47 3.79 5.33
CA LEU A 81 -7.31 4.41 4.66
C LEU A 81 -7.48 5.93 4.53
N ASN A 82 -8.71 6.37 4.23
CA ASN A 82 -9.02 7.79 4.04
C ASN A 82 -9.18 8.57 5.35
N CYS A 83 -9.46 7.89 6.46
CA CYS A 83 -9.62 8.53 7.77
C CYS A 83 -8.37 8.45 8.66
N HIS A 84 -7.51 7.43 8.49
CA HIS A 84 -6.40 7.19 9.43
C HIS A 84 -5.26 8.21 9.23
N PRO A 85 -4.82 8.93 10.29
CA PRO A 85 -3.83 10.02 10.17
C PRO A 85 -2.47 9.56 9.62
N MET A 86 -2.07 8.32 9.94
CA MET A 86 -0.81 7.75 9.46
C MET A 86 -0.88 7.29 8.00
N SER A 87 -2.08 6.89 7.55
CA SER A 87 -2.32 6.59 6.13
C SER A 87 -2.23 7.88 5.31
N LEU A 88 -2.88 8.95 5.76
CA LEU A 88 -2.87 10.24 5.05
C LEU A 88 -1.46 10.82 4.90
N SER A 89 -0.61 10.66 5.92
CA SER A 89 0.72 11.27 5.96
C SER A 89 1.82 10.40 5.34
N CYS A 90 1.78 9.08 5.55
CA CYS A 90 2.90 8.19 5.23
C CYS A 90 2.63 7.24 4.08
N LEU A 91 1.36 7.02 3.68
CA LEU A 91 1.03 6.04 2.65
C LEU A 91 1.57 6.44 1.28
N ILE A 92 1.34 7.70 0.86
CA ILE A 92 1.83 8.21 -0.43
C ILE A 92 3.36 8.14 -0.49
N LEU A 93 4.04 8.54 0.59
CA LEU A 93 5.50 8.46 0.70
C LEU A 93 5.99 7.01 0.57
N ALA A 94 5.37 6.08 1.30
CA ALA A 94 5.76 4.67 1.28
C ALA A 94 5.54 4.03 -0.11
N LEU A 95 4.45 4.37 -0.79
CA LEU A 95 4.16 3.89 -2.15
C LEU A 95 5.19 4.41 -3.17
N MET A 96 5.55 5.69 -3.10
CA MET A 96 6.56 6.27 -3.99
C MET A 96 7.96 5.68 -3.76
N GLN A 97 8.29 5.32 -2.52
CA GLN A 97 9.59 4.72 -2.21
C GLN A 97 9.73 3.28 -2.70
N ILE A 98 8.61 2.57 -2.82
CA ILE A 98 8.63 1.12 -3.04
C ILE A 98 8.25 0.78 -4.49
N TYR A 99 7.73 1.72 -5.27
CA TYR A 99 7.51 1.58 -6.72
C TYR A 99 6.55 0.46 -7.11
N VAL A 100 5.81 -0.10 -6.16
CA VAL A 100 5.14 -1.39 -6.36
C VAL A 100 3.77 -1.25 -7.01
N ASP A 101 2.95 -0.24 -6.66
CA ASP A 101 1.57 -0.21 -7.17
C ASP A 101 1.00 1.20 -7.38
N ILE A 102 1.06 1.70 -8.62
CA ILE A 102 0.35 2.92 -9.06
C ILE A 102 -1.17 2.74 -8.92
N ALA A 103 -1.67 1.50 -9.08
CA ALA A 103 -3.08 1.17 -8.95
C ALA A 103 -3.66 1.54 -7.56
N LEU A 104 -2.86 1.44 -6.50
CA LEU A 104 -3.32 1.82 -5.17
C LEU A 104 -3.42 3.35 -5.03
N ILE A 105 -2.49 4.10 -5.62
CA ILE A 105 -2.54 5.57 -5.68
C ILE A 105 -3.80 6.03 -6.43
N LEU A 106 -4.12 5.40 -7.56
CA LEU A 106 -5.32 5.71 -8.34
C LEU A 106 -6.61 5.44 -7.55
N LYS A 107 -6.65 4.41 -6.71
CA LYS A 107 -7.81 4.11 -5.87
C LYS A 107 -8.04 5.12 -4.76
N VAL A 108 -6.98 5.61 -4.12
CA VAL A 108 -7.07 6.62 -3.05
C VAL A 108 -7.12 8.05 -3.60
N TRP A 109 -7.05 8.22 -4.93
CA TRP A 109 -6.97 9.51 -5.60
C TRP A 109 -8.18 10.42 -5.36
N ASN A 110 -9.35 9.84 -5.12
CA ASN A 110 -10.58 10.60 -4.84
C ASN A 110 -10.52 11.41 -3.54
N ASN A 111 -9.55 11.13 -2.66
CA ASN A 111 -9.37 11.85 -1.40
C ASN A 111 -8.42 13.05 -1.58
N GLN A 112 -8.94 14.24 -1.29
CA GLN A 112 -8.21 15.50 -1.38
C GLN A 112 -6.96 15.54 -0.48
N THR A 113 -6.98 14.87 0.67
CA THR A 113 -5.83 14.85 1.59
C THR A 113 -4.66 14.06 1.00
N HIS A 114 -4.92 12.95 0.31
CA HIS A 114 -3.87 12.19 -0.39
C HIS A 114 -3.29 12.99 -1.57
N GLN A 115 -4.11 13.77 -2.28
CA GLN A 115 -3.65 14.67 -3.34
C GLN A 115 -2.73 15.78 -2.79
N ILE A 116 -3.08 16.38 -1.65
CA ILE A 116 -2.25 17.40 -0.99
C ILE A 116 -0.92 16.80 -0.53
N ALA A 117 -0.93 15.59 0.04
CA ALA A 117 0.28 14.87 0.43
C ALA A 117 1.18 14.59 -0.78
N LEU A 118 0.62 14.13 -1.90
CA LEU A 118 1.40 13.92 -3.13
C LEU A 118 1.96 15.23 -3.68
N LYS A 119 1.17 16.31 -3.67
CA LYS A 119 1.63 17.63 -4.13
C LYS A 119 2.73 18.21 -3.26
N LYS A 120 2.73 17.91 -1.97
CA LYS A 120 3.82 18.26 -1.07
C LYS A 120 5.09 17.48 -1.43
N GLU A 121 4.95 16.17 -1.63
CA GLU A 121 6.06 15.27 -1.96
C GLU A 121 6.60 15.45 -3.38
N SER A 122 5.83 16.03 -4.31
CA SER A 122 6.26 16.23 -5.70
C SER A 122 7.48 17.13 -5.85
N THR A 123 7.77 17.94 -4.83
CA THR A 123 8.95 18.81 -4.75
C THR A 123 10.23 18.08 -4.32
N THR A 124 10.12 16.82 -3.89
CA THR A 124 11.24 16.07 -3.34
C THR A 124 12.02 15.32 -4.43
N LYS A 125 13.31 15.05 -4.17
CA LYS A 125 14.14 14.20 -5.04
C LYS A 125 13.59 12.78 -5.18
N SER A 126 12.89 12.29 -4.15
CA SER A 126 12.24 10.98 -4.16
C SER A 126 11.17 10.90 -5.24
N PHE A 127 10.37 11.96 -5.42
CA PHE A 127 9.36 12.02 -6.48
C PHE A 127 9.98 12.07 -7.88
N ILE A 128 11.06 12.83 -8.07
CA ILE A 128 11.76 12.87 -9.37
C ILE A 128 12.29 11.47 -9.73
N ARG A 129 12.87 10.75 -8.76
CA ARG A 129 13.31 9.36 -8.95
C ARG A 129 12.12 8.42 -9.24
N PHE A 130 11.00 8.62 -8.56
CA PHE A 130 9.73 7.93 -8.82
C PHE A 130 9.27 8.11 -10.27
N ALA A 131 9.14 9.36 -10.72
CA ALA A 131 8.70 9.69 -12.08
C ALA A 131 9.67 9.15 -13.15
N ASN A 132 10.98 9.28 -12.94
CA ASN A 132 11.98 8.79 -13.91
C ASN A 132 11.91 7.26 -14.08
N LEU A 133 11.76 6.51 -12.99
CA LEU A 133 11.64 5.05 -13.08
C LEU A 133 10.31 4.62 -13.70
N LEU A 134 9.23 5.34 -13.41
CA LEU A 134 7.93 5.08 -14.02
C LEU A 134 7.98 5.30 -15.54
N MET A 135 8.59 6.41 -15.98
CA MET A 135 8.72 6.73 -17.40
C MET A 135 9.57 5.69 -18.14
N ASN A 136 10.69 5.26 -17.54
CA ASN A 136 11.52 4.19 -18.11
C ASN A 136 10.75 2.85 -18.24
N ASN A 137 9.96 2.47 -17.23
CA ASN A 137 9.15 1.25 -17.28
C ASN A 137 8.08 1.32 -18.38
N VAL A 138 7.45 2.47 -18.58
CA VAL A 138 6.45 2.65 -19.65
C VAL A 138 7.12 2.55 -21.02
N THR A 139 8.30 3.14 -21.20
CA THR A 139 9.06 3.02 -22.46
C THR A 139 9.43 1.56 -22.75
N TYR A 140 9.93 0.84 -21.74
CA TYR A 140 10.26 -0.59 -21.88
C TYR A 140 9.03 -1.43 -22.27
N LEU A 141 7.90 -1.22 -21.59
CA LEU A 141 6.66 -1.95 -21.87
C LEU A 141 6.13 -1.66 -23.28
N LEU A 142 6.24 -0.41 -23.74
CA LEU A 142 5.83 -0.05 -25.11
C LEU A 142 6.73 -0.72 -26.16
N ASP A 143 8.04 -0.74 -25.92
CA ASP A 143 9.01 -1.40 -26.81
C ASP A 143 8.82 -2.93 -26.85
N GLU A 144 8.43 -3.57 -25.74
CA GLU A 144 8.10 -5.01 -25.72
C GLU A 144 6.77 -5.36 -26.41
N THR A 145 5.86 -4.39 -26.60
CA THR A 145 4.56 -4.61 -27.23
C THR A 145 4.54 -4.43 -28.76
N LEU A 146 5.66 -3.98 -29.34
CA LEU A 146 5.88 -3.78 -30.78
C LEU A 146 6.50 -5.01 -31.44
#